data_AF-A0A3N0YV47-F1
#
_entry.id   AF-A0A3N0YV47-F1
#
_cell.length_a   1.000
_cell.length_b   1.000
_cell.length_c   1.000
_cell.angle_alpha   90.00
_cell.angle_beta   90.00
_cell.angle_gamma   90.00
#
_symmetry.space_group_name_H-M   'P 1'
#
loop_
_entity.id
_entity.type
_entity.pdbx_description
1 polymer ?
#
loop_
_entity_poly.entity_id
_entity_poly.type
_entity_poly.pdbx_seq_one_letter_code
_entity_poly.pdbx_strand_id
1 'polypeptide(L)'
;MDKPVCLIDTGSDGKLCVQQSALQILQQIQQPVVVVAVVGLYRTGKSYLMNRLAGQQTGFALGSTIESKTKGIWMWCVDHPTKAGTTLVLLDTEGLGDVDKVM
;
A
#
# COMPACT_ATOMS: atom_id res chain seq x y z
N MET A 1 -10.83 5.72 6.08
CA MET A 1 -10.40 4.34 6.39
C MET A 1 -9.24 4.40 7.36
N ASP A 2 -9.28 3.61 8.44
CA ASP A 2 -8.38 3.85 9.57
C ASP A 2 -6.98 3.27 9.41
N LYS A 3 -6.80 2.32 8.49
CA LYS A 3 -5.52 1.65 8.24
C LYS A 3 -5.37 1.15 6.81
N PRO A 4 -4.15 0.93 6.32
CA PRO A 4 -3.92 0.25 5.05
C PRO A 4 -4.39 -1.21 5.04
N VAL A 5 -4.68 -1.72 3.85
CA VAL A 5 -5.03 -3.13 3.59
C VAL A 5 -4.24 -3.67 2.41
N CYS A 6 -3.95 -4.97 2.44
CA CYS A 6 -3.31 -5.65 1.32
C CYS A 6 -4.28 -5.70 0.11
N LEU A 7 -3.85 -5.21 -1.05
CA LEU A 7 -4.61 -5.23 -2.30
C LEU A 7 -4.19 -6.40 -3.18
N ILE A 8 -2.89 -6.61 -3.34
CA ILE A 8 -2.31 -7.74 -4.07
C ILE A 8 -1.31 -8.41 -3.14
N ASP A 9 -1.47 -9.71 -2.93
CA ASP A 9 -0.49 -10.53 -2.22
C ASP A 9 0.14 -11.56 -3.18
N THR A 10 1.20 -12.24 -2.75
CA THR A 10 1.76 -13.38 -3.48
C THR A 10 1.23 -14.67 -2.88
N GLY A 11 0.49 -15.45 -3.67
CA GLY A 11 0.02 -16.79 -3.28
C GLY A 11 1.18 -17.75 -3.06
N SER A 12 0.90 -18.90 -2.43
CA SER A 12 1.91 -19.94 -2.18
C SER A 12 2.51 -20.54 -3.45
N ASP A 13 1.83 -20.40 -4.59
CA ASP A 13 2.32 -20.78 -5.92
C ASP A 13 3.14 -19.69 -6.61
N GLY A 14 3.46 -18.60 -5.90
CA GLY A 14 4.23 -17.47 -6.40
C GLY A 14 3.42 -16.51 -7.28
N LYS A 15 2.13 -16.75 -7.51
CA LYS A 15 1.30 -15.87 -8.34
C LYS A 15 0.75 -14.70 -7.56
N LEU A 16 0.47 -13.61 -8.28
CA LEU A 16 -0.19 -12.44 -7.71
C LEU A 16 -1.68 -12.72 -7.53
N CYS A 17 -2.17 -12.52 -6.31
CA CYS A 17 -3.55 -12.74 -5.90
C CYS A 17 -4.17 -11.44 -5.41
N VAL A 18 -5.28 -11.04 -6.04
CA VAL A 18 -6.04 -9.87 -5.59
C VAL A 18 -6.83 -10.23 -4.32
N GLN A 19 -6.77 -9.37 -3.32
CA GLN A 19 -7.48 -9.55 -2.06
C GLN A 19 -8.93 -9.06 -2.20
N GLN A 20 -9.89 -9.98 -2.04
CA GLN A 20 -11.31 -9.67 -2.24
C GLN A 20 -11.83 -8.60 -1.28
N SER A 21 -11.31 -8.56 -0.04
CA SER A 21 -11.66 -7.54 0.95
C SER A 21 -11.24 -6.13 0.49
N ALA A 22 -10.10 -6.00 -0.17
CA ALA A 22 -9.66 -4.73 -0.75
C ALA A 22 -10.54 -4.31 -1.95
N LEU A 23 -10.90 -5.26 -2.81
CA LEU A 23 -11.83 -4.99 -3.92
C LEU A 23 -13.19 -4.49 -3.44
N GLN A 24 -13.74 -5.08 -2.38
CA GLN A 24 -15.01 -4.65 -1.79
C GLN A 24 -14.96 -3.20 -1.32
N ILE A 25 -13.83 -2.76 -0.74
CA ILE A 25 -13.63 -1.37 -0.34
C ILE A 25 -13.61 -0.46 -1.56
N LEU A 26 -12.85 -0.82 -2.60
CA LEU A 26 -12.78 -0.04 -3.84
C LEU A 26 -14.14 0.09 -4.54
N GLN A 27 -14.94 -0.98 -4.54
CA GLN A 27 -16.29 -0.98 -5.13
C GLN A 27 -17.28 -0.05 -4.41
N GLN A 28 -17.01 0.32 -3.16
CA GLN A 28 -17.85 1.24 -2.40
C GLN A 28 -17.52 2.72 -2.68
N ILE A 29 -16.40 3.00 -3.34
CA ILE A 29 -15.97 4.38 -3.64
C ILE A 29 -16.77 4.90 -4.84
N GLN A 30 -17.68 5.84 -4.59
CA GLN A 30 -18.47 6.51 -5.63
C GLN A 30 -17.87 7.84 -6.10
N GLN A 31 -16.84 8.31 -5.39
CA GLN A 31 -16.18 9.59 -5.61
C GLN A 31 -15.10 9.45 -6.70
N PRO A 32 -14.68 10.56 -7.35
CA PRO A 32 -13.46 10.57 -8.15
C PRO A 32 -12.27 10.11 -7.31
N VAL A 33 -11.33 9.42 -7.97
CA VAL A 33 -10.15 8.84 -7.31
C VAL A 33 -8.87 9.47 -7.88
N VAL A 34 -7.96 9.83 -6.99
CA VAL A 34 -6.55 10.11 -7.30
C VAL A 34 -5.73 8.96 -6.76
N VAL A 35 -4.91 8.34 -7.60
CA VAL A 35 -4.04 7.23 -7.20
C VAL A 35 -2.59 7.70 -7.17
N VAL A 36 -1.88 7.45 -6.06
CA VAL A 36 -0.45 7.67 -5.93
C VAL A 36 0.20 6.36 -5.53
N ALA A 37 1.16 5.89 -6.33
CA ALA A 37 1.93 4.69 -6.06
C ALA A 37 3.41 5.01 -5.82
N VAL A 38 4.07 4.26 -4.93
CA VAL A 38 5.51 4.35 -4.71
C VAL A 38 6.17 3.00 -4.93
N VAL A 39 7.26 2.99 -5.71
CA VAL A 39 8.09 1.80 -5.98
C VAL A 39 9.55 2.16 -5.75
N GLY A 40 10.36 1.18 -5.36
CA GLY A 40 11.78 1.37 -5.16
C GLY A 40 12.39 0.24 -4.34
N LEU A 41 13.71 0.28 -4.17
CA LEU A 41 14.46 -0.72 -3.41
C LEU A 41 13.90 -0.90 -1.99
N TYR A 42 14.11 -2.08 -1.41
CA TYR A 42 13.77 -2.32 -0.01
C TYR A 42 14.47 -1.29 0.90
N ARG A 43 13.77 -0.90 1.99
CA ARG A 43 14.30 0.02 3.03
C ARG A 43 14.70 1.43 2.59
N THR A 44 14.15 1.96 1.50
CA THR A 44 14.37 3.36 1.06
C THR A 44 13.33 4.37 1.60
N GLY A 45 12.55 3.99 2.62
CA GLY A 45 11.59 4.90 3.27
C GLY A 45 10.25 5.09 2.54
N LYS A 46 9.90 4.20 1.60
CA LYS A 46 8.62 4.24 0.85
C LYS A 46 7.39 4.36 1.76
N SER A 47 7.18 3.39 2.65
CA SER A 47 6.07 3.36 3.60
C SER A 47 6.04 4.59 4.52
N TYR A 48 7.21 5.11 4.90
CA TYR A 48 7.32 6.35 5.66
C TYR A 48 6.79 7.55 4.87
N LEU A 49 7.21 7.71 3.61
CA LEU A 49 6.72 8.75 2.73
C LEU A 49 5.21 8.63 2.52
N MET A 50 4.69 7.42 2.31
CA MET A 50 3.26 7.20 2.10
C MET A 50 2.43 7.55 3.35
N ASN A 51 2.92 7.27 4.57
CA ASN A 51 2.26 7.72 5.80
C ASN A 51 2.21 9.25 5.88
N ARG A 52 3.28 9.95 5.46
CA ARG A 52 3.29 11.42 5.38
C ARG A 52 2.29 11.96 4.37
N LEU A 53 2.15 11.32 3.21
CA LEU A 53 1.13 11.68 2.22
C LEU A 53 -0.30 11.44 2.73
N ALA A 54 -0.51 10.44 3.57
CA ALA A 54 -1.78 10.21 4.25
C ALA A 54 -2.09 11.24 5.36
N GLY A 55 -1.14 12.13 5.68
CA GLY A 55 -1.25 13.05 6.81
C GLY A 55 -1.15 12.37 8.18
N GLN A 56 -0.62 11.15 8.25
CA GLN A 56 -0.57 10.34 9.47
C GLN A 56 0.87 10.01 9.88
N GLN A 57 1.08 9.78 11.18
CA GLN A 57 2.39 9.31 11.68
C GLN A 57 2.56 7.79 11.55
N THR A 58 1.44 7.06 11.56
CA THR A 58 1.38 5.60 11.49
C THR A 58 0.37 5.19 10.42
N GLY A 59 0.46 3.94 9.95
CA GLY A 59 -0.36 3.45 8.85
C GLY A 59 0.31 2.26 8.19
N PHE A 60 0.97 2.48 7.05
CA PHE A 60 1.81 1.46 6.41
C PHE A 60 2.91 1.04 7.39
N ALA A 61 3.12 -0.27 7.49
CA ALA A 61 4.10 -0.84 8.40
C ALA A 61 5.51 -0.38 8.01
N LEU A 62 6.23 0.21 8.96
CA LEU A 62 7.63 0.54 8.75
C LEU A 62 8.47 -0.72 9.00
N GLY A 63 9.23 -1.14 7.99
CA GLY A 63 10.15 -2.29 8.09
C GLY A 63 11.33 -1.97 9.02
N SER A 64 11.23 -2.34 10.29
CA SER A 64 12.33 -2.26 11.27
C SER A 64 13.11 -3.57 11.42
N THR A 65 12.71 -4.65 10.73
CA THR A 65 13.25 -6.01 10.86
C THR A 65 13.75 -6.56 9.52
N ILE A 66 14.55 -7.64 9.58
CA ILE A 66 15.20 -8.30 8.42
C ILE A 66 14.17 -8.78 7.39
N GLU A 67 13.00 -9.27 7.82
CA GLU A 67 11.91 -9.68 6.91
C GLU A 67 11.20 -8.49 6.25
N SER A 68 10.90 -8.63 4.96
CA SER A 68 9.97 -7.74 4.25
C SER A 68 8.57 -7.82 4.84
N LYS A 69 8.19 -6.76 5.59
CA LYS A 69 6.83 -6.65 6.16
C LYS A 69 5.77 -6.37 5.08
N THR A 70 6.12 -5.61 4.05
CA THR A 70 5.22 -5.30 2.94
C THR A 70 5.47 -6.31 1.83
N LYS A 71 4.77 -7.45 1.87
CA LYS A 71 4.70 -8.35 0.71
C LYS A 71 3.56 -7.89 -0.19
N GLY A 72 3.80 -7.89 -1.50
CA GLY A 72 2.83 -7.45 -2.50
C GLY A 72 2.58 -5.93 -2.52
N ILE A 73 1.33 -5.54 -2.79
CA ILE A 73 0.89 -4.14 -2.94
C ILE A 73 -0.19 -3.86 -1.90
N TRP A 74 0.04 -2.83 -1.10
CA TRP A 74 -0.87 -2.38 -0.05
C TRP A 74 -1.52 -1.07 -0.45
N MET A 75 -2.81 -0.92 -0.14
CA MET A 75 -3.57 0.29 -0.42
C MET A 75 -4.07 0.96 0.86
N TRP A 76 -4.19 2.28 0.81
CA TRP A 76 -4.87 3.05 1.85
C TRP A 76 -5.71 4.16 1.20
N CYS A 77 -7.01 4.15 1.48
CA CYS A 77 -7.96 5.14 0.99
C CYS A 77 -8.19 6.22 2.05
N VAL A 78 -7.86 7.47 1.72
CA VAL A 78 -8.04 8.64 2.58
C VAL A 78 -8.71 9.78 1.81
N ASP A 79 -9.22 10.79 2.49
CA ASP A 79 -9.75 11.98 1.82
C ASP A 79 -8.62 12.77 1.17
N HIS A 80 -8.84 13.26 -0.04
CA HIS A 80 -7.83 14.06 -0.73
C HIS A 80 -7.64 15.41 -0.01
N PRO A 81 -6.41 15.82 0.36
CA PRO A 81 -6.18 16.95 1.28
C PRO A 81 -6.63 18.31 0.74
N THR A 82 -6.72 18.47 -0.58
CA THR A 82 -7.08 19.74 -1.24
C THR A 82 -8.25 19.63 -2.23
N LYS A 83 -8.85 18.45 -2.39
CA LYS A 83 -9.95 18.23 -3.36
C LYS A 83 -11.13 17.60 -2.64
N ALA A 84 -12.08 18.44 -2.22
CA ALA A 84 -13.28 17.97 -1.53
C ALA A 84 -14.03 16.93 -2.36
N GLY A 85 -14.58 15.90 -1.71
CA GLY A 85 -15.34 14.84 -2.37
C GLY A 85 -14.51 13.94 -3.31
N THR A 86 -13.19 13.91 -3.17
CA THR A 86 -12.27 13.05 -3.93
C THR A 86 -11.54 12.11 -2.97
N THR A 87 -11.47 10.82 -3.30
CA THR A 87 -10.68 9.85 -2.56
C THR A 87 -9.23 9.84 -3.08
N LEU A 88 -8.26 9.89 -2.17
CA LEU A 88 -6.85 9.61 -2.45
C LEU A 88 -6.56 8.15 -2.10
N VAL A 89 -6.14 7.36 -3.10
CA VAL A 89 -5.70 5.97 -2.93
C VAL A 89 -4.17 5.95 -2.99
N LEU A 90 -3.58 5.63 -1.86
CA LEU A 90 -2.14 5.47 -1.69
C LEU A 90 -1.76 4.00 -1.87
N LEU A 91 -0.84 3.70 -2.79
CA LEU A 91 -0.32 2.36 -3.04
C LEU A 91 1.14 2.26 -2.62
N ASP A 92 1.43 1.53 -1.54
CA ASP A 92 2.77 1.21 -1.09
C ASP A 92 3.14 -0.21 -1.55
N THR A 93 4.29 -0.36 -2.20
CA THR A 93 4.70 -1.65 -2.77
C THR A 93 5.83 -2.28 -1.97
N GLU A 94 5.92 -3.60 -2.08
CA GLU A 94 7.10 -4.38 -1.72
C GLU A 94 8.37 -3.76 -2.32
N GLY A 95 9.46 -3.85 -1.55
CA GLY A 95 10.76 -3.37 -1.97
C GLY A 95 11.41 -4.28 -3.00
N LEU A 96 11.96 -3.70 -4.06
CA LEU A 96 12.76 -4.44 -5.02
C LEU A 96 14.09 -4.89 -4.38
N GLY A 97 14.59 -6.07 -4.76
CA GLY A 97 15.86 -6.61 -4.29
C GLY A 97 15.83 -7.18 -2.87
N ASP A 98 14.63 -7.54 -2.39
CA ASP A 98 14.49 -8.25 -1.13
C ASP A 98 15.16 -9.64 -1.21
N VAL A 99 16.10 -9.87 -0.30
CA VAL A 99 17.03 -11.01 -0.34
C VAL A 99 16.30 -12.34 -0.10
N ASP A 100 15.13 -12.30 0.55
CA ASP A 100 14.27 -13.45 0.83
C ASP A 100 13.55 -14.01 -0.42
N LYS A 101 13.68 -13.38 -1.60
CA LYS A 101 13.20 -13.90 -2.88
C LYS A 101 14.31 -14.43 -3.81
N VAL A 102 15.57 -14.41 -3.39
CA VAL A 102 16.72 -14.82 -4.22
C VAL A 102 17.26 -16.23 -3.84
N MET A 103 16.54 -17.02 -3.04
CA MET A 103 16.89 -18.42 -2.78
C MET A 103 15.72 -19.37 -3.01
#